data_AF-A0A6A9QWJ7-F1
#
_entry.id   AF-A0A6A9QWJ7-F1
#
_cell.length_a   1.000
_cell.length_b   1.000
_cell.length_c   1.000
_cell.angle_alpha   90.00
_cell.angle_beta   90.00
_cell.angle_gamma   90.00
#
_symmetry.space_group_name_H-M   'P 1'
#
loop_
_entity.id
_entity.type
_entity.pdbx_description
1 polymer ?
#
loop_
_entity_poly.entity_id
_entity_poly.type
_entity_poly.pdbx_seq_one_letter_code
_entity_poly.pdbx_strand_id
1 'polypeptide(L)' 'MSIDDRARNVLKSLNLSDYPCSLERLYAAISLFLSGKITEEGFFKFLGRDTNFERNLIEYLKKLRE' A
#
# COMPACT_ATOMS: atom_id res chain seq x y z
N MET A 1 10.43 -14.18 4.18
CA MET A 1 9.40 -13.36 4.86
C MET A 1 8.15 -13.34 3.98
N SER A 2 6.96 -13.57 4.53
CA SER A 2 5.73 -13.66 3.72
C SER A 2 5.24 -12.27 3.27
N ILE A 3 4.41 -12.20 2.23
CA ILE A 3 3.75 -10.96 1.78
C ILE A 3 2.94 -10.32 2.91
N ASP A 4 2.25 -11.14 3.72
CA ASP A 4 1.42 -10.71 4.85
C ASP A 4 2.27 -9.98 5.91
N ASP A 5 3.45 -10.54 6.21
CA ASP A 5 4.42 -9.95 7.14
C ASP A 5 4.96 -8.61 6.62
N ARG A 6 5.25 -8.53 5.31
CA ARG A 6 5.71 -7.29 4.66
C ARG A 6 4.65 -6.20 4.70
N ALA A 7 3.41 -6.54 4.33
CA ALA A 7 2.30 -5.59 4.31
C ALA A 7 1.98 -5.04 5.71
N ARG A 8 2.03 -5.89 6.76
CA ARG A 8 1.87 -5.45 8.14
C ARG A 8 2.99 -4.53 8.60
N ASN A 9 4.25 -4.84 8.25
CA ASN A 9 5.38 -3.99 8.61
C ASN A 9 5.33 -2.62 7.90
N VAL A 10 4.89 -2.59 6.64
CA VAL A 10 4.63 -1.31 5.95
C VAL A 10 3.59 -0.49 6.70
N LEU A 11 2.42 -1.06 7.03
CA LEU A 11 1.37 -0.33 7.77
C LEU A 11 1.85 0.24 9.10
N LYS A 12 2.64 -0.53 9.86
CA LYS A 12 3.23 -0.06 11.13
C LYS A 12 4.21 1.10 10.95
N SER A 13 4.81 1.22 9.77
CA SER A 13 5.81 2.25 9.46
C SER A 13 5.17 3.54 8.91
N LEU A 14 3.88 3.52 8.59
CA LEU A 14 3.15 4.68 8.05
C LEU A 14 2.52 5.50 9.16
N ASN A 15 2.54 6.83 9.01
CA ASN A 15 1.72 7.71 9.83
C ASN A 15 0.29 7.72 9.26
N LEU A 16 -0.62 6.98 9.91
CA LEU A 16 -2.00 6.79 9.46
C LEU A 16 -3.01 7.59 10.28
N SER A 17 -2.54 8.51 11.14
CA SER A 17 -3.39 9.26 12.07
C SER A 17 -4.50 10.06 11.39
N ASP A 18 -4.23 10.57 10.18
CA ASP A 18 -5.16 11.36 9.36
C ASP A 18 -5.59 10.62 8.08
N TYR A 19 -5.38 9.30 8.03
CA TYR A 19 -5.64 8.55 6.81
C TYR A 19 -7.17 8.33 6.63
N PRO A 20 -7.78 8.86 5.55
CA PRO A 20 -9.23 8.90 5.40
C PRO A 20 -9.85 7.55 5.00
N CYS A 21 -9.04 6.56 4.65
CA CYS A 21 -9.51 5.22 4.28
C CYS A 21 -9.26 4.21 5.40
N SER A 22 -10.10 3.18 5.46
CA SER A 22 -9.95 2.09 6.43
C SER A 22 -8.60 1.39 6.28
N LEU A 23 -7.97 1.09 7.42
CA LEU A 23 -6.70 0.36 7.48
C LEU A 23 -6.77 -0.99 6.75
N GLU A 24 -7.91 -1.68 6.80
CA GLU A 24 -8.14 -2.93 6.05
C GLU A 24 -8.07 -2.75 4.54
N ARG A 25 -8.61 -1.64 4.02
CA ARG A 25 -8.56 -1.33 2.58
C ARG A 25 -7.14 -1.00 2.15
N LEU A 26 -6.42 -0.24 2.97
CA LEU A 26 -5.00 0.05 2.74
C LEU A 26 -4.15 -1.23 2.79
N TYR A 27 -4.39 -2.10 3.77
CA TYR A 27 -3.74 -3.40 3.89
C TYR A 27 -3.95 -4.27 2.65
N ALA A 28 -5.19 -4.37 2.18
CA ALA A 28 -5.54 -5.12 0.99
C ALA A 28 -4.83 -4.56 -0.25
N ALA A 29 -4.83 -3.24 -0.42
CA ALA A 29 -4.13 -2.58 -1.53
C ALA A 29 -2.62 -2.89 -1.51
N ILE A 30 -1.97 -2.75 -0.35
CA ILE A 30 -0.54 -3.04 -0.17
C ILE A 30 -0.24 -4.51 -0.48
N SER A 31 -1.03 -5.44 0.06
CA SER A 31 -0.85 -6.88 -0.13
C SER A 31 -1.02 -7.27 -1.60
N LEU A 32 -2.06 -6.75 -2.26
CA LEU A 32 -2.31 -6.98 -3.69
C LEU A 32 -1.17 -6.44 -4.56
N PHE A 33 -0.64 -5.27 -4.24
CA PHE A 33 0.48 -4.68 -4.99
C PHE A 33 1.79 -5.45 -4.79
N LEU A 34 2.15 -5.77 -3.54
CA LEU A 34 3.35 -6.55 -3.22
C LEU A 34 3.30 -7.95 -3.81
N SER A 35 2.11 -8.56 -3.91
CA SER A 35 1.92 -9.86 -4.58
C SER A 35 1.94 -9.78 -6.11
N GLY A 36 2.02 -8.58 -6.69
CA GLY A 36 2.01 -8.36 -8.14
C GLY A 36 0.65 -8.56 -8.81
N LYS A 37 -0.44 -8.70 -8.05
CA LYS A 37 -1.80 -8.87 -8.57
C LYS A 37 -2.40 -7.59 -9.16
N ILE A 38 -1.92 -6.44 -8.70
CA ILE A 38 -2.33 -5.12 -9.22
C ILE A 38 -1.12 -4.30 -9.61
N THR A 39 -1.31 -3.43 -10.60
CA THR A 39 -0.34 -2.41 -11.02
C THR A 39 -0.45 -1.18 -10.13
N GLU A 40 0.44 -0.20 -10.34
CA GLU A 40 0.35 1.11 -9.70
C GLU A 40 -1.00 1.79 -9.94
N GLU A 41 -1.45 1.86 -11.19
CA GLU A 41 -2.78 2.38 -11.52
C GLU A 41 -3.90 1.61 -10.80
N GLY A 42 -3.76 0.28 -10.71
CA GLY A 42 -4.69 -0.57 -9.99
C GLY A 42 -4.75 -0.26 -8.49
N PHE A 43 -3.62 0.09 -7.88
CA PHE A 43 -3.54 0.48 -6.47
C PHE A 43 -4.25 1.81 -6.21
N PHE A 44 -3.99 2.84 -7.01
CA PHE A 44 -4.68 4.14 -6.88
C PHE A 44 -6.19 3.99 -7.12
N LYS A 45 -6.58 3.21 -8.13
CA LYS A 45 -7.99 2.92 -8.41
C LYS A 45 -8.67 2.15 -7.28
N PHE A 46 -7.95 1.22 -6.63
CA PHE A 46 -8.46 0.46 -5.50
C PHE A 46 -8.68 1.34 -4.27
N LEU A 47 -7.77 2.29 -4.01
CA LEU A 47 -7.93 3.27 -2.94
C LEU A 47 -8.90 4.40 -3.32
N GLY A 48 -9.14 4.62 -4.61
CA GLY A 48 -9.96 5.71 -5.13
C GLY A 48 -9.31 7.09 -4.92
N ARG A 49 -7.98 7.12 -4.73
CA ARG A 49 -7.23 8.32 -4.35
C ARG A 49 -5.84 8.29 -4.96
N ASP A 50 -5.35 9.46 -5.33
CA ASP A 50 -4.00 9.70 -5.85
C ASP A 50 -3.44 10.95 -5.18
N THR A 51 -3.12 10.85 -3.89
CA THR A 51 -2.46 11.95 -3.16
C THR A 51 -0.96 11.70 -3.04
N ASN A 52 -0.22 12.69 -2.58
CA ASN A 52 1.21 12.55 -2.28
C ASN A 52 1.49 11.39 -1.32
N PHE A 53 0.56 11.07 -0.42
CA PHE A 53 0.70 9.91 0.47
C PHE A 53 0.71 8.59 -0.32
N GLU A 54 -0.30 8.34 -1.16
CA GLU A 54 -0.37 7.10 -1.94
C GLU A 54 0.79 6.98 -2.93
N ARG A 55 1.22 8.09 -3.55
CA ARG A 55 2.39 8.11 -4.44
C ARG A 55 3.66 7.72 -3.70
N ASN A 56 3.93 8.34 -2.54
CA ASN A 56 5.09 8.01 -1.72
C ASN A 56 5.04 6.56 -1.21
N LEU A 57 3.83 6.09 -0.85
CA LEU A 57 3.61 4.71 -0.44
C LEU A 57 3.93 3.74 -1.57
N ILE A 58 3.42 3.94 -2.78
CA ILE A 58 3.74 3.09 -3.93
C ILE A 58 5.23 3.06 -4.22
N GLU A 59 5.89 4.22 -4.24
CA GLU A 59 7.34 4.30 -4.48
C GLU A 59 8.12 3.50 -3.42
N TYR A 60 7.69 3.54 -2.16
CA TYR A 60 8.24 2.70 -1.11
C TYR A 60 7.96 1.20 -1.35
N LEU A 61 6.73 0.84 -1.74
CA LEU A 61 6.35 -0.54 -2.03
C LEU A 61 7.10 -1.13 -3.23
N LYS A 62 7.41 -0.33 -4.26
CA LYS A 62 8.21 -0.75 -5.41
C LYS A 62 9.61 -1.20 -4.99
N LYS A 63 10.27 -0.41 -4.14
CA LYS A 63 11.59 -0.72 -3.58
C LYS A 63 11.60 -2.00 -2.73
N LEU A 64 10.47 -2.34 -2.11
CA LEU A 64 10.32 -3.60 -1.39
C LEU A 64 10.07 -4.78 -2.32
N ARG A 65 9.60 -4.56 -3.54
CA ARG A 65 9.31 -5.65 -4.49
C ARG A 65 10.54 -6.09 -5.27
N GLU A 66 11.51 -5.20 -5.46
CA GLU A 66 12.89 -5.52 -5.90
C GLU A 66 13.64 -6.39 -4.87
#